data_AF-A0A2N3VX54-F1
#
_entry.id   AF-A0A2N3VX54-F1
#
_cell.length_a   1.000
_cell.length_b   1.000
_cell.length_c   1.000
_cell.angle_alpha   90.00
_cell.angle_beta   90.00
_cell.angle_gamma   90.00
#
_symmetry.space_group_name_H-M   'P 1'
#
loop_
_entity.id
_entity.type
_entity.pdbx_description
1 polymer ?
#
loop_
_entity_poly.entity_id
_entity_poly.type
_entity_poly.pdbx_seq_one_letter_code
_entity_poly.pdbx_strand_id
1 'polypeptide(L)'
;MHRHRRTWLLGLTVALMSAFAAPGAAEADTVTVTNGAIFNDPSGSTAEQDKIRDYVVSLVNDAPAGSTVQMSMYTFTDDVLRTALIAAKDRGVSVKLVVDYKSHNFKPDGSELTKGGEYENLAAALGTDRTKASWILSCPQGRACIANRKLNADDDGSINHNKFFLFSHTGGADNVVVQTSANMSGTQRTDLFNNAVTLVDAGLYANYQAYFNDQVTNGSSGTSNNNYYSTPISSTDPDYKTYFFPRKETSGTTYSTDPATDTVKLILDKVTCSSTQHSEVRMAANLFYRDQIATKLASMVDAGCKVYLAADANPNGGGTGVPSMGKTVESILYGQLTGRVECWETPPAGHTTNIGIHSKYLLVNGTYEGVANEKVVWTGSHNYSWQALRSNDETILKINDDAVYDQFKANHDTLMSYCAGS
;
A
#
# COMPACT_ATOMS: atom_id res chain seq x y z
N MET A 1 -98.92 -16.64 -26.97
CA MET A 1 -98.68 -15.87 -25.72
C MET A 1 -97.28 -15.29 -25.76
N HIS A 2 -97.15 -13.96 -25.68
CA HIS A 2 -95.89 -13.23 -25.78
C HIS A 2 -94.87 -13.65 -24.72
N ARG A 3 -93.59 -13.78 -25.11
CA ARG A 3 -92.47 -13.42 -24.22
C ARG A 3 -91.22 -13.00 -25.00
N HIS A 4 -90.65 -11.91 -24.51
CA HIS A 4 -89.54 -11.14 -25.02
C HIS A 4 -88.15 -11.72 -24.68
N ARG A 5 -87.17 -11.34 -25.53
CA ARG A 5 -85.79 -10.87 -25.20
C ARG A 5 -84.80 -11.87 -24.56
N ARG A 6 -83.66 -12.08 -25.23
CA ARG A 6 -82.38 -11.34 -25.06
C ARG A 6 -81.26 -12.09 -25.78
N THR A 7 -80.71 -11.48 -26.83
CA THR A 7 -79.43 -11.87 -27.45
C THR A 7 -78.28 -11.46 -26.51
N TRP A 8 -77.43 -12.43 -26.16
CA TRP A 8 -76.17 -12.19 -25.45
C TRP A 8 -75.03 -12.18 -26.47
N LEU A 9 -74.35 -11.04 -26.60
CA LEU A 9 -73.07 -10.95 -27.29
C LEU A 9 -71.97 -11.46 -26.35
N LEU A 10 -71.26 -12.52 -26.75
CA LEU A 10 -69.96 -12.85 -26.15
C LEU A 10 -68.90 -11.94 -26.78
N GLY A 11 -68.36 -11.01 -25.99
CA GLY A 11 -67.18 -10.23 -26.35
C GLY A 11 -65.91 -11.06 -26.13
N LEU A 12 -65.10 -11.17 -27.17
CA LEU A 12 -63.77 -11.78 -27.15
C LEU A 12 -62.78 -10.75 -26.60
N THR A 13 -62.29 -10.92 -25.37
CA THR A 13 -61.19 -10.12 -24.82
C THR A 13 -59.85 -10.75 -25.21
N VAL A 14 -59.17 -10.15 -26.19
CA VAL A 14 -57.75 -10.43 -26.48
C VAL A 14 -56.92 -9.65 -25.46
N ALA A 15 -56.32 -10.35 -24.50
CA ALA A 15 -55.34 -9.76 -23.59
C ALA A 15 -54.01 -9.61 -24.34
N LEU A 16 -53.63 -8.38 -24.69
CA LEU A 16 -52.25 -8.06 -25.07
C LEU A 16 -51.37 -8.20 -23.82
N MET A 17 -50.58 -9.27 -23.74
CA MET A 17 -49.45 -9.34 -22.81
C MET A 17 -48.32 -8.48 -23.39
N SER A 18 -48.18 -7.26 -22.88
CA SER A 18 -46.97 -6.46 -23.08
C SER A 18 -45.82 -7.13 -22.33
N ALA A 19 -44.95 -7.84 -23.05
CA ALA A 19 -43.68 -8.30 -22.52
C ALA A 19 -42.79 -7.07 -22.27
N PHE A 20 -42.74 -6.61 -21.02
CA PHE A 20 -41.70 -5.69 -20.58
C PHE A 20 -40.38 -6.45 -20.60
N ALA A 21 -39.56 -6.22 -21.64
CA ALA A 21 -38.16 -6.60 -21.60
C ALA A 21 -37.52 -5.89 -20.41
N ALA A 22 -37.08 -6.65 -19.42
CA ALA A 22 -36.25 -6.11 -18.36
C ALA A 22 -35.01 -5.48 -18.99
N PRO A 23 -34.59 -4.26 -18.59
CA PRO A 23 -33.31 -3.73 -19.02
C PRO A 23 -32.24 -4.74 -18.63
N GLY A 24 -31.50 -5.24 -19.62
CA GLY A 24 -30.38 -6.14 -19.39
C GLY A 24 -29.42 -5.45 -18.41
N ALA A 25 -29.04 -6.17 -17.35
CA ALA A 25 -27.91 -5.74 -16.53
C ALA A 25 -26.74 -5.52 -17.49
N ALA A 26 -26.21 -4.30 -17.54
CA ALA A 26 -24.93 -4.07 -18.19
C ALA A 26 -23.95 -5.07 -17.56
N GLU A 27 -23.34 -5.94 -18.36
CA GLU A 27 -22.16 -6.67 -17.90
C GLU A 27 -21.18 -5.60 -17.42
N ALA A 28 -20.89 -5.63 -16.12
CA ALA A 28 -19.79 -4.83 -15.61
C ALA A 28 -18.55 -5.30 -16.38
N ASP A 29 -17.80 -4.36 -16.97
CA ASP A 29 -16.53 -4.68 -17.60
C ASP A 29 -15.68 -5.47 -16.59
N THR A 30 -15.49 -6.77 -16.84
CA THR A 30 -14.70 -7.64 -15.98
C THR A 30 -13.28 -7.10 -15.95
N VAL A 31 -12.77 -6.81 -14.76
CA VAL A 31 -11.38 -6.39 -14.60
C VAL A 31 -10.50 -7.55 -15.04
N THR A 32 -9.51 -7.31 -15.89
CA THR A 32 -8.49 -8.34 -16.17
C THR A 32 -7.25 -8.01 -15.35
N VAL A 33 -6.95 -8.85 -14.37
CA VAL A 33 -5.74 -8.66 -13.55
C VAL A 33 -4.51 -9.04 -14.36
N THR A 34 -3.57 -8.11 -14.44
CA THR A 34 -2.23 -8.33 -15.00
C THR A 34 -1.18 -7.85 -14.03
N ASN A 35 -0.01 -8.50 -14.04
CA ASN A 35 1.15 -8.01 -13.29
C ASN A 35 1.51 -6.60 -13.75
N GLY A 36 1.74 -5.69 -12.80
CA GLY A 36 2.07 -4.30 -13.13
C GLY A 36 1.88 -3.33 -11.99
N ALA A 37 2.45 -2.14 -12.18
CA ALA A 37 2.39 -1.03 -11.26
C ALA A 37 1.47 0.09 -11.78
N ILE A 38 0.76 0.71 -10.84
CA ILE A 38 -0.03 1.91 -11.06
C ILE A 38 0.36 2.99 -10.05
N PHE A 39 0.12 4.23 -10.43
CA PHE A 39 0.48 5.42 -9.66
C PHE A 39 -0.68 6.40 -9.77
N ASN A 40 -1.06 7.05 -8.66
CA ASN A 40 -1.99 8.18 -8.71
C ASN A 40 -1.23 9.47 -9.04
N ASP A 41 -1.97 10.48 -9.49
CA ASP A 41 -1.46 11.84 -9.67
C ASP A 41 -2.32 12.81 -8.85
N PRO A 42 -1.83 13.31 -7.69
CA PRO A 42 -2.53 14.29 -6.87
C PRO A 42 -2.71 15.65 -7.58
N SER A 43 -1.91 15.94 -8.61
CA SER A 43 -2.01 17.16 -9.41
C SER A 43 -2.94 17.03 -10.62
N GLY A 44 -3.39 15.80 -10.92
CA GLY A 44 -4.24 15.49 -12.06
C GLY A 44 -5.73 15.65 -11.78
N SER A 45 -6.54 15.09 -12.68
CA SER A 45 -7.99 14.95 -12.54
C SER A 45 -8.38 14.06 -11.35
N THR A 46 -9.64 14.12 -10.93
CA THR A 46 -10.17 13.23 -9.88
C THR A 46 -9.94 11.74 -10.19
N ALA A 47 -10.06 11.33 -11.45
CA ALA A 47 -9.78 9.94 -11.85
C ALA A 47 -8.31 9.55 -11.66
N GLU A 48 -7.38 10.49 -11.89
CA GLU A 48 -5.95 10.25 -11.68
C GLU A 48 -5.58 10.25 -10.20
N GLN A 49 -6.21 11.11 -9.39
CA GLN A 49 -6.10 11.12 -7.92
C GLN A 49 -6.62 9.81 -7.32
N ASP A 50 -7.74 9.32 -7.83
CA ASP A 50 -8.47 8.16 -7.30
C ASP A 50 -7.96 6.83 -7.86
N LYS A 51 -7.05 6.85 -8.83
CA LYS A 51 -6.61 5.69 -9.61
C LYS A 51 -6.28 4.44 -8.79
N ILE A 52 -5.53 4.59 -7.69
CA ILE A 52 -5.20 3.45 -6.82
C ILE A 52 -6.43 2.94 -6.05
N ARG A 53 -7.25 3.85 -5.52
CA ARG A 53 -8.48 3.49 -4.78
C ARG A 53 -9.48 2.81 -5.71
N ASP A 54 -9.76 3.39 -6.87
CA ASP A 54 -10.72 2.85 -7.84
C ASP A 54 -10.27 1.51 -8.38
N TYR A 55 -8.97 1.33 -8.62
CA TYR A 55 -8.43 0.04 -9.00
C TYR A 55 -8.66 -1.03 -7.91
N VAL A 56 -8.34 -0.74 -6.64
CA VAL A 56 -8.60 -1.70 -5.54
C VAL A 56 -10.10 -1.98 -5.39
N VAL A 57 -10.95 -0.97 -5.49
CA VAL A 57 -12.42 -1.13 -5.47
C VAL A 57 -12.88 -2.04 -6.61
N SER A 58 -12.30 -1.90 -7.80
CA SER A 58 -12.63 -2.76 -8.94
C SER A 58 -12.28 -4.24 -8.67
N LEU A 59 -11.13 -4.52 -8.05
CA LEU A 59 -10.75 -5.88 -7.65
C LEU A 59 -11.68 -6.46 -6.56
N VAL A 60 -12.09 -5.63 -5.60
CA VAL A 60 -13.06 -6.03 -4.56
C VAL A 60 -14.42 -6.33 -5.18
N ASN A 61 -14.85 -5.54 -6.17
CA ASN A 61 -16.12 -5.74 -6.86
C ASN A 61 -16.13 -7.01 -7.71
N ASP A 62 -15.02 -7.31 -8.39
CA ASP A 62 -14.89 -8.49 -9.26
C ASP A 62 -14.70 -9.81 -8.48
N ALA A 63 -14.24 -9.75 -7.23
CA ALA A 63 -14.10 -10.93 -6.37
C ALA A 63 -15.43 -11.73 -6.26
N PRO A 64 -15.49 -13.00 -6.71
CA PRO A 64 -16.73 -13.77 -6.78
C PRO A 64 -17.09 -14.40 -5.43
N ALA A 65 -18.36 -14.79 -5.27
CA ALA A 65 -18.82 -15.53 -4.10
C ALA A 65 -17.96 -16.79 -3.84
N GLY A 66 -17.63 -17.05 -2.57
CA GLY A 66 -16.75 -18.14 -2.18
C GLY A 66 -15.25 -17.82 -2.23
N SER A 67 -14.85 -16.69 -2.83
CA SER A 67 -13.47 -16.19 -2.74
C SER A 67 -13.20 -15.48 -1.40
N THR A 68 -11.95 -15.11 -1.17
CA THR A 68 -11.49 -14.35 0.01
C THR A 68 -10.79 -13.07 -0.40
N VAL A 69 -11.12 -11.97 0.29
CA VAL A 69 -10.38 -10.71 0.29
C VAL A 69 -9.78 -10.50 1.66
N GLN A 70 -8.46 -10.32 1.73
CA GLN A 70 -7.74 -9.95 2.96
C GLN A 70 -7.08 -8.59 2.77
N MET A 71 -7.02 -7.79 3.84
CA MET A 71 -6.36 -6.47 3.80
C MET A 71 -5.69 -6.18 5.13
N SER A 72 -4.43 -5.72 5.08
CA SER A 72 -3.77 -5.07 6.22
C SER A 72 -3.54 -3.60 5.90
N MET A 73 -4.05 -2.71 6.76
CA MET A 73 -4.06 -1.27 6.50
C MET A 73 -3.70 -0.45 7.75
N TYR A 74 -2.87 0.58 7.61
CA TYR A 74 -2.61 1.52 8.70
C TYR A 74 -3.82 2.43 8.96
N THR A 75 -4.03 3.42 8.10
CA THR A 75 -5.18 4.33 8.18
C THR A 75 -6.20 3.96 7.12
N PHE A 76 -7.43 3.73 7.55
CA PHE A 76 -8.57 3.46 6.68
C PHE A 76 -9.69 4.45 6.98
N THR A 77 -9.94 5.37 6.06
CA THR A 77 -11.05 6.35 6.11
C THR A 77 -11.73 6.52 4.74
N ASP A 78 -11.58 5.55 3.82
CA ASP A 78 -12.17 5.60 2.49
C ASP A 78 -13.55 4.93 2.46
N ASP A 79 -14.58 5.74 2.27
CA ASP A 79 -15.99 5.33 2.30
C ASP A 79 -16.40 4.49 1.08
N VAL A 80 -15.80 4.75 -0.08
CA VAL A 80 -16.02 4.00 -1.32
C VAL A 80 -15.53 2.57 -1.14
N LEU A 81 -14.28 2.39 -0.70
CA LEU A 81 -13.72 1.06 -0.44
C LEU A 81 -14.46 0.34 0.71
N ARG A 82 -14.82 1.05 1.78
CA ARG A 82 -15.64 0.50 2.86
C ARG A 82 -16.93 -0.10 2.30
N THR A 83 -17.62 0.64 1.45
CA THR A 83 -18.90 0.24 0.85
C THR A 83 -18.72 -0.97 -0.06
N ALA A 84 -17.65 -0.99 -0.87
CA ALA A 84 -17.33 -2.13 -1.73
C ALA A 84 -17.03 -3.42 -0.93
N LEU A 85 -16.31 -3.32 0.18
CA LEU A 85 -16.00 -4.46 1.06
C LEU A 85 -17.25 -5.04 1.73
N ILE A 86 -18.18 -4.18 2.18
CA ILE A 86 -19.47 -4.63 2.72
C ILE A 86 -20.28 -5.33 1.62
N ALA A 87 -20.35 -4.74 0.43
CA ALA A 87 -21.03 -5.35 -0.71
C ALA A 87 -20.40 -6.70 -1.10
N ALA A 88 -19.07 -6.84 -1.04
CA ALA A 88 -18.39 -8.11 -1.29
C ALA A 88 -18.79 -9.19 -0.28
N LYS A 89 -18.83 -8.86 1.01
CA LYS A 89 -19.37 -9.76 2.04
C LYS A 89 -20.78 -10.20 1.68
N ASP A 90 -21.65 -9.26 1.32
CA ASP A 90 -23.07 -9.55 1.05
C ASP A 90 -23.27 -10.38 -0.22
N ARG A 91 -22.32 -10.31 -1.17
CA ARG A 91 -22.23 -11.23 -2.33
C ARG A 91 -21.73 -12.63 -1.96
N GLY A 92 -21.22 -12.85 -0.75
CA GLY A 92 -20.69 -14.15 -0.29
C GLY A 92 -19.16 -14.28 -0.36
N VAL A 93 -18.43 -13.16 -0.46
CA VAL A 93 -16.96 -13.13 -0.33
C VAL A 93 -16.57 -13.16 1.15
N SER A 94 -15.54 -13.93 1.49
CA SER A 94 -14.93 -13.88 2.84
C SER A 94 -14.04 -12.65 2.97
N VAL A 95 -14.45 -11.65 3.75
CA VAL A 95 -13.75 -10.36 3.89
C VAL A 95 -13.06 -10.28 5.25
N LYS A 96 -11.73 -10.29 5.26
CA LYS A 96 -10.90 -10.40 6.48
C LYS A 96 -9.94 -9.22 6.58
N LEU A 97 -10.17 -8.32 7.52
CA LEU A 97 -9.45 -7.05 7.57
C LEU A 97 -8.64 -6.93 8.87
N VAL A 98 -7.40 -6.48 8.77
CA VAL A 98 -6.57 -6.04 9.89
C VAL A 98 -6.28 -4.56 9.69
N VAL A 99 -6.60 -3.74 10.69
CA VAL A 99 -6.28 -2.32 10.66
C VAL A 99 -5.49 -1.90 11.89
N ASP A 100 -4.70 -0.83 11.76
CA ASP A 100 -4.11 -0.19 12.93
C ASP A 100 -5.19 0.50 13.80
N TYR A 101 -4.89 0.64 15.08
CA TYR A 101 -5.74 1.39 16.02
C TYR A 101 -6.04 2.81 15.52
N LYS A 102 -5.14 3.42 14.73
CA LYS A 102 -5.33 4.74 14.13
C LYS A 102 -6.54 4.82 13.20
N SER A 103 -7.13 3.71 12.76
CA SER A 103 -8.33 3.72 11.92
C SER A 103 -9.65 3.93 12.69
N HIS A 104 -9.62 3.96 14.02
CA HIS A 104 -10.81 4.28 14.82
C HIS A 104 -11.19 5.77 14.74
N ASN A 105 -12.49 6.05 14.77
CA ASN A 105 -12.96 7.44 14.86
C ASN A 105 -12.64 8.08 16.21
N PHE A 106 -12.82 7.33 17.30
CA PHE A 106 -12.67 7.85 18.66
C PHE A 106 -11.68 7.05 19.50
N LYS A 107 -11.02 7.75 20.42
CA LYS A 107 -10.27 7.14 21.53
C LYS A 107 -11.23 6.61 22.61
N PRO A 108 -10.75 5.80 23.59
CA PRO A 108 -11.61 5.27 24.65
C PRO A 108 -12.13 6.37 25.58
N ASP A 109 -11.46 7.54 25.62
CA ASP A 109 -11.89 8.74 26.34
C ASP A 109 -12.94 9.58 25.59
N GLY A 110 -13.35 9.16 24.39
CA GLY A 110 -14.34 9.84 23.56
C GLY A 110 -13.80 10.99 22.70
N SER A 111 -12.51 11.32 22.79
CA SER A 111 -11.89 12.30 21.89
C SER A 111 -11.72 11.75 20.47
N GLU A 112 -11.82 12.61 19.46
CA GLU A 112 -11.59 12.24 18.06
C GLU A 112 -10.14 11.77 17.88
N LEU A 113 -9.96 10.60 17.26
CA LEU A 113 -8.65 10.01 16.94
C LEU A 113 -8.29 10.24 15.47
N THR A 114 -9.19 9.80 14.59
CA THR A 114 -9.08 9.95 13.14
C THR A 114 -10.48 10.18 12.61
N LYS A 115 -10.76 11.40 12.16
CA LYS A 115 -12.07 11.76 11.63
C LYS A 115 -12.51 10.76 10.55
N GLY A 116 -13.63 10.09 10.79
CA GLY A 116 -14.17 9.05 9.93
C GLY A 116 -15.18 8.19 10.68
N GLY A 117 -15.51 7.01 10.16
CA GLY A 117 -16.31 6.01 10.86
C GLY A 117 -16.19 4.63 10.22
N GLU A 118 -15.24 4.48 9.31
CA GLU A 118 -15.14 3.36 8.40
C GLU A 118 -14.79 2.08 9.15
N TYR A 119 -13.91 2.14 10.15
CA TYR A 119 -13.66 1.00 11.04
C TYR A 119 -14.95 0.58 11.75
N GLU A 120 -15.64 1.51 12.43
CA GLU A 120 -16.84 1.19 13.21
C GLU A 120 -17.95 0.63 12.32
N ASN A 121 -18.10 1.15 11.10
CA ASN A 121 -19.05 0.66 10.12
C ASN A 121 -18.70 -0.73 9.59
N LEU A 122 -17.42 -1.00 9.31
CA LEU A 122 -16.95 -2.34 8.93
C LEU A 122 -17.12 -3.32 10.09
N ALA A 123 -16.82 -2.92 11.32
CA ALA A 123 -17.02 -3.76 12.50
C ALA A 123 -18.49 -4.12 12.70
N ALA A 124 -19.41 -3.18 12.47
CA ALA A 124 -20.84 -3.44 12.51
C ALA A 124 -21.31 -4.38 11.39
N ALA A 125 -20.77 -4.25 10.17
CA ALA A 125 -21.21 -5.01 9.01
C ALA A 125 -20.56 -6.40 8.87
N LEU A 126 -19.27 -6.52 9.20
CA LEU A 126 -18.48 -7.75 9.11
C LEU A 126 -18.50 -8.54 10.42
N GLY A 127 -18.55 -7.85 11.56
CA GLY A 127 -18.30 -8.42 12.88
C GLY A 127 -16.82 -8.50 13.24
N THR A 128 -16.54 -8.92 14.47
CA THR A 128 -15.18 -9.08 15.02
C THR A 128 -14.87 -10.53 15.47
N ASP A 129 -15.82 -11.44 15.22
CA ASP A 129 -15.66 -12.87 15.48
C ASP A 129 -14.85 -13.52 14.35
N ARG A 130 -13.57 -13.79 14.63
CA ARG A 130 -12.61 -14.36 13.69
C ARG A 130 -12.89 -15.83 13.32
N THR A 131 -13.87 -16.48 13.95
CA THR A 131 -14.34 -17.80 13.54
C THR A 131 -15.32 -17.74 12.36
N LYS A 132 -15.80 -16.55 12.01
CA LYS A 132 -16.68 -16.32 10.85
C LYS A 132 -15.88 -16.11 9.57
N ALA A 133 -16.57 -16.21 8.44
CA ALA A 133 -15.99 -16.02 7.11
C ALA A 133 -15.47 -14.58 6.91
N SER A 134 -16.21 -13.59 7.42
CA SER A 134 -15.86 -12.18 7.35
C SER A 134 -15.72 -11.59 8.75
N TRP A 135 -14.74 -10.69 8.92
CA TRP A 135 -14.46 -10.00 10.18
C TRP A 135 -13.46 -8.85 9.96
N ILE A 136 -13.39 -7.96 10.95
CA ILE A 136 -12.32 -6.96 11.08
C ILE A 136 -11.65 -7.05 12.45
N LEU A 137 -10.33 -6.87 12.47
CA LEU A 137 -9.48 -6.78 13.65
C LEU A 137 -8.79 -5.42 13.66
N SER A 138 -8.90 -4.71 14.78
CA SER A 138 -8.03 -3.56 15.09
C SER A 138 -6.84 -4.04 15.90
N CYS A 139 -5.61 -3.64 15.53
CA CYS A 139 -4.45 -3.85 16.37
C CYS A 139 -4.61 -3.07 17.70
N PRO A 140 -4.05 -3.56 18.82
CA PRO A 140 -4.27 -2.90 20.12
C PRO A 140 -3.69 -1.48 20.19
N GLN A 141 -4.31 -0.59 20.96
CA GLN A 141 -3.81 0.76 21.17
C GLN A 141 -2.36 0.77 21.70
N GLY A 142 -1.52 1.66 21.13
CA GLY A 142 -0.14 1.87 21.56
C GLY A 142 0.86 0.81 21.08
N ARG A 143 0.45 -0.08 20.17
CA ARG A 143 1.32 -1.07 19.55
C ARG A 143 0.82 -1.50 18.16
N ALA A 144 1.69 -2.16 17.41
CA ALA A 144 1.31 -2.85 16.20
C ALA A 144 0.66 -4.21 16.55
N CYS A 145 0.22 -4.94 15.52
CA CYS A 145 -0.31 -6.28 15.73
C CYS A 145 0.79 -7.24 16.20
N ILE A 146 1.99 -7.20 15.60
CA ILE A 146 3.12 -8.06 15.97
C ILE A 146 4.08 -7.34 16.92
N ALA A 147 4.46 -6.10 16.61
CA ALA A 147 5.44 -5.35 17.41
C ALA A 147 4.81 -4.51 18.53
N ASN A 148 5.56 -4.24 19.61
CA ASN A 148 5.16 -3.36 20.71
C ASN A 148 6.31 -2.51 21.29
N ARG A 149 7.35 -2.27 20.50
CA ARG A 149 8.52 -1.52 20.89
C ARG A 149 8.32 -0.01 20.73
N LYS A 150 8.72 0.75 21.75
CA LYS A 150 9.00 2.20 21.66
C LYS A 150 10.49 2.41 21.44
N LEU A 151 10.90 3.29 20.50
CA LEU A 151 12.32 3.54 20.25
C LEU A 151 12.86 4.66 21.13
N ASN A 152 12.04 5.66 21.44
CA ASN A 152 12.33 6.73 22.39
C ASN A 152 11.14 6.98 23.34
N ALA A 153 11.32 7.87 24.33
CA ALA A 153 10.31 8.15 25.35
C ALA A 153 9.05 8.84 24.81
N ASP A 154 9.20 9.59 23.72
CA ASP A 154 8.14 10.41 23.10
C ASP A 154 7.42 9.67 21.96
N ASP A 155 7.84 8.45 21.62
CA ASP A 155 7.17 7.64 20.60
C ASP A 155 5.81 7.13 21.12
N ASP A 156 4.78 7.34 20.31
CA ASP A 156 3.42 6.82 20.53
C ASP A 156 3.36 5.28 20.57
N GLY A 157 4.39 4.61 20.06
CA GLY A 157 4.49 3.16 20.03
C GLY A 157 4.80 2.60 18.65
N SER A 158 4.78 1.28 18.56
CA SER A 158 4.74 0.57 17.27
C SER A 158 3.36 0.74 16.63
N ILE A 159 3.31 0.71 15.30
CA ILE A 159 2.05 0.74 14.54
C ILE A 159 2.01 -0.39 13.51
N ASN A 160 0.81 -0.87 13.17
CA ASN A 160 0.62 -1.64 11.94
C ASN A 160 0.66 -0.70 10.75
N HIS A 161 1.84 -0.55 10.14
CA HIS A 161 2.01 0.39 9.05
C HIS A 161 1.83 -0.26 7.67
N ASN A 162 1.33 -1.50 7.58
CA ASN A 162 1.08 -2.16 6.30
C ASN A 162 -0.01 -1.48 5.46
N LYS A 163 0.09 -1.65 4.12
CA LYS A 163 -0.97 -1.39 3.15
C LYS A 163 -0.89 -2.44 2.03
N PHE A 164 -1.58 -3.56 2.20
CA PHE A 164 -1.65 -4.59 1.17
C PHE A 164 -3.02 -5.26 1.12
N PHE A 165 -3.34 -5.85 -0.03
CA PHE A 165 -4.54 -6.63 -0.27
C PHE A 165 -4.17 -7.98 -0.85
N LEU A 166 -4.94 -9.00 -0.46
CA LEU A 166 -4.84 -10.35 -0.98
C LEU A 166 -6.21 -10.77 -1.49
N PHE A 167 -6.28 -11.22 -2.73
CA PHE A 167 -7.50 -11.77 -3.31
C PHE A 167 -7.23 -13.23 -3.68
N SER A 168 -7.99 -14.16 -3.12
CA SER A 168 -7.85 -15.57 -3.52
C SER A 168 -8.27 -15.77 -4.96
N HIS A 169 -9.25 -14.98 -5.44
CA HIS A 169 -9.66 -14.87 -6.83
C HIS A 169 -10.25 -13.48 -7.11
N THR A 170 -9.83 -12.84 -8.19
CA THR A 170 -10.43 -11.60 -8.73
C THR A 170 -9.91 -11.34 -10.14
N GLY A 171 -10.72 -10.73 -10.98
CA GLY A 171 -10.40 -10.32 -12.34
C GLY A 171 -9.82 -11.43 -13.22
N GLY A 172 -10.40 -12.63 -13.08
CA GLY A 172 -10.00 -13.84 -13.79
C GLY A 172 -8.69 -14.50 -13.32
N ALA A 173 -8.11 -14.04 -12.21
CA ALA A 173 -6.84 -14.55 -11.67
C ALA A 173 -6.98 -15.04 -10.22
N ASP A 174 -6.27 -16.12 -9.88
CA ASP A 174 -6.11 -16.60 -8.51
C ASP A 174 -4.86 -16.01 -7.86
N ASN A 175 -4.85 -15.92 -6.52
CA ASN A 175 -3.66 -15.55 -5.73
C ASN A 175 -3.08 -14.17 -6.09
N VAL A 176 -3.94 -13.16 -6.10
CA VAL A 176 -3.57 -11.79 -6.44
C VAL A 176 -3.10 -11.05 -5.19
N VAL A 177 -1.90 -10.47 -5.26
CA VAL A 177 -1.33 -9.60 -4.23
C VAL A 177 -1.29 -8.17 -4.76
N VAL A 178 -1.82 -7.23 -3.98
CA VAL A 178 -1.63 -5.79 -4.22
C VAL A 178 -0.82 -5.21 -3.06
N GLN A 179 0.39 -4.74 -3.34
CA GLN A 179 1.21 -3.99 -2.39
C GLN A 179 1.14 -2.51 -2.76
N THR A 180 0.80 -1.65 -1.82
CA THR A 180 0.70 -0.19 -2.05
C THR A 180 1.45 0.61 -0.99
N SER A 181 1.84 1.83 -1.35
CA SER A 181 2.32 2.84 -0.41
C SER A 181 1.17 3.63 0.22
N ALA A 182 0.01 3.66 -0.44
CA ALA A 182 -1.14 4.49 -0.07
C ALA A 182 -1.91 3.91 1.11
N ASN A 183 -2.12 4.73 2.14
CA ASN A 183 -3.25 4.48 3.04
C ASN A 183 -4.56 4.67 2.27
N MET A 184 -5.65 4.07 2.74
CA MET A 184 -6.97 4.28 2.14
C MET A 184 -7.62 5.49 2.80
N SER A 185 -7.15 6.69 2.45
CA SER A 185 -7.63 7.96 3.01
C SER A 185 -7.60 9.09 1.96
N GLY A 186 -8.35 10.17 2.23
CA GLY A 186 -8.48 11.31 1.31
C GLY A 186 -7.13 11.95 0.96
N THR A 187 -6.30 12.27 1.96
CA THR A 187 -4.96 12.86 1.79
C THR A 187 -4.08 12.06 0.84
N GLN A 188 -4.18 10.73 0.85
CA GLN A 188 -3.37 9.86 0.00
C GLN A 188 -3.76 9.94 -1.47
N ARG A 189 -5.01 10.30 -1.75
CA ARG A 189 -5.53 10.46 -3.12
C ARG A 189 -5.22 11.85 -3.65
N THR A 190 -5.49 12.88 -2.85
CA THR A 190 -5.53 14.28 -3.31
C THR A 190 -4.23 15.06 -3.09
N ASP A 191 -3.40 14.65 -2.14
CA ASP A 191 -2.28 15.47 -1.67
C ASP A 191 -0.92 14.79 -1.91
N LEU A 192 -0.89 13.48 -2.19
CA LEU A 192 0.33 12.68 -2.18
C LEU A 192 0.43 11.75 -3.38
N PHE A 193 1.58 11.76 -4.05
CA PHE A 193 1.94 10.73 -5.03
C PHE A 193 2.14 9.40 -4.31
N ASN A 194 1.48 8.35 -4.77
CA ASN A 194 1.58 7.00 -4.26
C ASN A 194 1.78 5.99 -5.40
N ASN A 195 2.22 4.79 -5.03
CA ASN A 195 2.37 3.66 -5.93
C ASN A 195 1.61 2.43 -5.41
N ALA A 196 1.15 1.60 -6.33
CA ALA A 196 0.67 0.25 -6.06
C ALA A 196 1.20 -0.71 -7.13
N VAL A 197 1.45 -1.96 -6.75
CA VAL A 197 1.83 -3.03 -7.67
C VAL A 197 0.94 -4.24 -7.43
N THR A 198 0.45 -4.82 -8.52
CA THR A 198 -0.33 -6.06 -8.52
C THR A 198 0.51 -7.17 -9.09
N LEU A 199 0.52 -8.32 -8.41
CA LEU A 199 1.21 -9.53 -8.85
C LEU A 199 0.29 -10.74 -8.65
N VAL A 200 0.25 -11.61 -9.65
CA VAL A 200 -0.47 -12.89 -9.63
C VAL A 200 0.58 -13.99 -9.43
N ASP A 201 0.72 -14.45 -8.18
CA ASP A 201 1.71 -15.47 -7.84
C ASP A 201 1.33 -16.21 -6.55
N ALA A 202 1.23 -17.54 -6.62
CA ALA A 202 0.72 -18.35 -5.51
C ALA A 202 1.68 -18.41 -4.31
N GLY A 203 3.00 -18.48 -4.54
CA GLY A 203 4.00 -18.48 -3.48
C GLY A 203 4.11 -17.12 -2.79
N LEU A 204 4.03 -16.02 -3.54
CA LEU A 204 4.01 -14.67 -2.98
C LEU A 204 2.73 -14.43 -2.18
N TYR A 205 1.58 -14.82 -2.71
CA TYR A 205 0.32 -14.78 -1.99
C TYR A 205 0.40 -15.56 -0.68
N ALA A 206 0.96 -16.77 -0.69
CA ALA A 206 1.16 -17.57 0.51
C ALA A 206 2.07 -16.88 1.54
N ASN A 207 3.14 -16.20 1.10
CA ASN A 207 4.03 -15.43 1.97
C ASN A 207 3.27 -14.29 2.68
N TYR A 208 2.48 -13.51 1.95
CA TYR A 208 1.66 -12.44 2.53
C TYR A 208 0.53 -12.97 3.41
N GLN A 209 -0.10 -14.09 3.02
CA GLN A 209 -1.16 -14.70 3.81
C GLN A 209 -0.62 -15.24 5.15
N ALA A 210 0.56 -15.85 5.15
CA ALA A 210 1.23 -16.27 6.38
C ALA A 210 1.51 -15.06 7.29
N TYR A 211 2.05 -13.98 6.74
CA TYR A 211 2.27 -12.74 7.49
C TYR A 211 0.96 -12.14 8.03
N PHE A 212 -0.09 -12.07 7.22
CA PHE A 212 -1.41 -11.61 7.66
C PHE A 212 -1.94 -12.45 8.83
N ASN A 213 -1.80 -13.78 8.76
CA ASN A 213 -2.22 -14.68 9.85
C ASN A 213 -1.40 -14.47 11.13
N ASP A 214 -0.11 -14.14 11.01
CA ASP A 214 0.71 -13.75 12.16
C ASP A 214 0.23 -12.42 12.77
N GLN A 215 -0.17 -11.43 11.95
CA GLN A 215 -0.77 -10.19 12.45
C GLN A 215 -2.07 -10.48 13.21
N VAL A 216 -2.93 -11.34 12.69
CA VAL A 216 -4.18 -11.75 13.36
C VAL A 216 -3.89 -12.43 14.68
N THR A 217 -2.96 -13.38 14.69
CA THR A 217 -2.61 -14.18 15.88
C THR A 217 -2.07 -13.29 16.99
N ASN A 218 -1.03 -12.50 16.69
CA ASN A 218 -0.36 -11.65 17.69
C ASN A 218 -1.23 -10.46 18.12
N GLY A 219 -1.97 -9.85 17.18
CA GLY A 219 -2.91 -8.77 17.47
C GLY A 219 -4.07 -9.23 18.35
N SER A 220 -4.45 -10.51 18.27
CA SER A 220 -5.53 -11.09 19.09
C SER A 220 -5.05 -11.61 20.45
N SER A 221 -3.83 -12.16 20.54
CA SER A 221 -3.30 -12.73 21.78
C SER A 221 -2.58 -11.73 22.68
N GLY A 222 -2.14 -10.59 22.12
CA GLY A 222 -1.27 -9.63 22.80
C GLY A 222 0.21 -10.08 22.86
N THR A 223 0.57 -11.24 22.30
CA THR A 223 1.97 -11.63 22.12
C THR A 223 2.69 -10.61 21.25
N SER A 224 3.97 -10.33 21.52
CA SER A 224 4.76 -9.43 20.68
C SER A 224 6.08 -10.04 20.23
N ASN A 225 6.52 -9.64 19.04
CA ASN A 225 7.83 -9.98 18.51
C ASN A 225 8.50 -8.76 17.87
N ASN A 226 9.35 -8.09 18.67
CA ASN A 226 10.09 -6.91 18.22
C ASN A 226 11.29 -7.24 17.31
N ASN A 227 11.46 -8.51 16.93
CA ASN A 227 12.44 -8.97 15.96
C ASN A 227 11.80 -10.00 15.00
N TYR A 228 10.59 -9.72 14.52
CA TYR A 228 9.84 -10.60 13.63
C TYR A 228 10.58 -10.92 12.32
N TYR A 229 11.43 -9.98 11.86
CA TYR A 229 12.12 -9.96 10.57
C TYR A 229 12.16 -11.30 9.80
N SER A 230 11.27 -11.41 8.82
CA SER A 230 11.11 -12.59 7.97
C SER A 230 11.28 -12.20 6.51
N THR A 231 12.01 -13.00 5.72
CA THR A 231 12.33 -12.65 4.32
C THR A 231 12.09 -13.78 3.31
N PRO A 232 10.87 -14.37 3.27
CA PRO A 232 10.61 -15.50 2.40
C PRO A 232 10.67 -15.08 0.92
N ILE A 233 11.18 -16.00 0.11
CA ILE A 233 11.13 -15.95 -1.35
C ILE A 233 9.86 -16.69 -1.77
N SER A 234 9.18 -16.26 -2.83
CA SER A 234 8.06 -17.02 -3.35
C SER A 234 8.51 -18.42 -3.77
N SER A 235 7.71 -19.43 -3.41
CA SER A 235 7.98 -20.83 -3.78
C SER A 235 7.65 -21.14 -5.24
N THR A 236 6.94 -20.26 -5.93
CA THR A 236 6.55 -20.41 -7.34
C THR A 236 7.36 -19.51 -8.26
N ASP A 237 7.87 -18.39 -7.75
CA ASP A 237 8.71 -17.47 -8.51
C ASP A 237 9.83 -16.84 -7.63
N PRO A 238 11.11 -17.22 -7.81
CA PRO A 238 12.20 -16.68 -7.00
C PRO A 238 12.49 -15.19 -7.25
N ASP A 239 11.92 -14.59 -8.30
CA ASP A 239 12.05 -13.16 -8.58
C ASP A 239 11.26 -12.29 -7.60
N TYR A 240 10.31 -12.88 -6.86
CA TYR A 240 9.56 -12.24 -5.79
C TYR A 240 10.08 -12.64 -4.41
N LYS A 241 10.44 -11.62 -3.60
CA LYS A 241 10.88 -11.81 -2.22
C LYS A 241 10.27 -10.74 -1.32
N THR A 242 9.77 -11.13 -0.15
CA THR A 242 9.26 -10.16 0.83
C THR A 242 10.25 -9.94 1.95
N TYR A 243 10.06 -8.83 2.66
CA TYR A 243 10.71 -8.49 3.92
C TYR A 243 9.63 -7.95 4.84
N PHE A 244 9.31 -8.72 5.88
CA PHE A 244 8.35 -8.36 6.90
C PHE A 244 9.08 -7.89 8.16
N PHE A 245 8.60 -6.82 8.79
CA PHE A 245 9.26 -6.10 9.89
C PHE A 245 8.46 -6.23 11.20
N PRO A 246 9.05 -5.93 12.37
CA PRO A 246 10.34 -5.22 12.61
C PRO A 246 11.59 -6.09 12.58
N ARG A 247 12.75 -5.45 12.35
CA ARG A 247 14.10 -6.03 12.50
C ARG A 247 14.87 -5.34 13.61
N LYS A 248 15.08 -6.04 14.71
CA LYS A 248 15.85 -5.51 15.84
C LYS A 248 17.33 -5.38 15.48
N GLU A 249 17.98 -4.36 16.04
CA GLU A 249 19.42 -4.19 16.00
C GLU A 249 20.16 -5.30 16.76
N THR A 250 21.45 -5.44 16.46
CA THR A 250 22.36 -6.38 17.11
C THR A 250 22.55 -6.01 18.58
N SER A 251 22.70 -7.01 19.45
CA SER A 251 22.98 -6.78 20.87
C SER A 251 24.22 -5.90 21.06
N GLY A 252 24.11 -4.89 21.92
CA GLY A 252 25.20 -3.93 22.20
C GLY A 252 25.21 -2.68 21.31
N THR A 253 24.27 -2.57 20.37
CA THR A 253 24.06 -1.36 19.54
C THR A 253 22.74 -0.67 19.88
N THR A 254 22.49 0.50 19.29
CA THR A 254 21.20 1.20 19.39
C THR A 254 20.41 1.09 18.08
N TYR A 255 19.12 1.43 18.13
CA TYR A 255 18.24 1.40 16.95
C TYR A 255 18.80 2.18 15.74
N SER A 256 19.61 3.22 15.99
CA SER A 256 20.21 4.11 14.99
C SER A 256 21.71 3.90 14.72
N THR A 257 22.40 3.06 15.50
CA THR A 257 23.86 2.87 15.39
C THR A 257 24.28 1.51 14.80
N ASP A 258 23.32 0.68 14.34
CA ASP A 258 23.60 -0.64 13.75
C ASP A 258 23.37 -0.70 12.23
N PRO A 259 24.37 -0.37 11.40
CA PRO A 259 24.29 -0.52 9.95
C PRO A 259 24.35 -1.96 9.47
N ALA A 260 24.78 -2.91 10.31
CA ALA A 260 24.89 -4.32 9.91
C ALA A 260 23.52 -5.00 9.80
N THR A 261 22.47 -4.37 10.33
CA THR A 261 21.09 -4.88 10.24
C THR A 261 20.12 -3.93 9.54
N ASP A 262 20.60 -2.82 8.93
CA ASP A 262 19.75 -2.00 8.08
C ASP A 262 19.46 -2.73 6.76
N THR A 263 18.22 -3.18 6.59
CA THR A 263 17.79 -3.96 5.42
C THR A 263 18.03 -3.25 4.09
N VAL A 264 17.80 -1.93 4.00
CA VAL A 264 17.94 -1.19 2.73
C VAL A 264 19.42 -0.94 2.46
N LYS A 265 20.22 -0.59 3.48
CA LYS A 265 21.67 -0.48 3.32
C LYS A 265 22.28 -1.80 2.84
N LEU A 266 21.85 -2.93 3.40
CA LEU A 266 22.30 -4.27 2.98
C LEU A 266 21.84 -4.65 1.57
N ILE A 267 20.69 -4.13 1.11
CA ILE A 267 20.27 -4.23 -0.30
C ILE A 267 21.25 -3.43 -1.17
N LEU A 268 21.54 -2.18 -0.81
CA LEU A 268 22.45 -1.31 -1.55
C LEU A 268 23.90 -1.81 -1.57
N ASP A 269 24.34 -2.55 -0.54
CA ASP A 269 25.67 -3.18 -0.50
C ASP A 269 25.89 -4.22 -1.59
N LYS A 270 24.81 -4.75 -2.18
CA LYS A 270 24.86 -5.75 -3.23
C LYS A 270 24.93 -5.14 -4.63
N VAL A 271 24.80 -3.81 -4.75
CA VAL A 271 24.96 -3.09 -6.00
C VAL A 271 26.45 -2.88 -6.28
N THR A 272 26.90 -3.27 -7.47
CA THR A 272 28.26 -3.00 -7.93
C THR A 272 28.29 -1.68 -8.70
N CYS A 273 29.09 -0.72 -8.24
CA CYS A 273 29.31 0.55 -8.94
C CYS A 273 30.55 0.48 -9.84
N SER A 274 30.49 1.15 -10.99
CA SER A 274 31.58 1.24 -11.96
C SER A 274 31.49 2.54 -12.74
N SER A 275 32.63 3.19 -12.97
CA SER A 275 32.71 4.42 -13.77
C SER A 275 32.63 4.19 -15.29
N THR A 276 32.70 2.92 -15.75
CA THR A 276 32.60 2.57 -17.18
C THR A 276 31.24 1.98 -17.53
N GLN A 277 30.64 1.23 -16.61
CA GLN A 277 29.30 0.67 -16.73
C GLN A 277 28.53 0.99 -15.46
N HIS A 278 27.96 2.18 -15.42
CA HIS A 278 27.25 2.67 -14.25
C HIS A 278 26.05 1.78 -13.93
N SER A 279 25.98 1.27 -12.70
CA SER A 279 24.70 0.89 -12.11
C SER A 279 23.94 2.16 -11.71
N GLU A 280 22.63 2.15 -11.92
CA GLU A 280 21.72 3.23 -11.56
C GLU A 280 20.89 2.82 -10.34
N VAL A 281 20.81 3.71 -9.37
CA VAL A 281 19.95 3.61 -8.19
C VAL A 281 18.98 4.77 -8.18
N ARG A 282 17.69 4.48 -8.02
CA ARG A 282 16.63 5.50 -7.91
C ARG A 282 15.81 5.25 -6.66
N MET A 283 15.43 6.31 -5.95
CA MET A 283 14.70 6.18 -4.70
C MET A 283 13.60 7.24 -4.61
N ALA A 284 12.37 6.80 -4.34
CA ALA A 284 11.28 7.67 -3.89
C ALA A 284 11.07 7.47 -2.39
N ALA A 285 11.06 8.57 -1.63
CA ALA A 285 11.06 8.53 -0.17
C ALA A 285 10.09 9.54 0.45
N ASN A 286 9.08 9.03 1.16
CA ASN A 286 8.25 9.85 2.04
C ASN A 286 9.04 10.32 3.27
N LEU A 287 9.20 9.46 4.29
CA LEU A 287 10.06 9.79 5.45
C LEU A 287 11.46 9.20 5.27
N PHE A 288 12.49 10.02 5.49
CA PHE A 288 13.88 9.60 5.37
C PHE A 288 14.75 10.13 6.53
N TYR A 289 15.04 9.24 7.49
CA TYR A 289 15.79 9.52 8.72
C TYR A 289 16.99 8.59 8.96
N ARG A 290 17.26 7.64 8.05
CA ARG A 290 18.31 6.64 8.22
C ARG A 290 19.63 7.08 7.59
N ASP A 291 20.49 7.69 8.41
CA ASP A 291 21.80 8.23 8.01
C ASP A 291 22.70 7.23 7.28
N GLN A 292 22.58 5.95 7.61
CA GLN A 292 23.38 4.87 7.03
C GLN A 292 23.03 4.62 5.56
N ILE A 293 21.77 4.82 5.17
CA ILE A 293 21.34 4.76 3.77
C ILE A 293 21.83 6.00 3.06
N ALA A 294 21.68 7.18 3.65
CA ALA A 294 22.16 8.44 3.07
C ALA A 294 23.67 8.38 2.76
N THR A 295 24.46 7.92 3.74
CA THR A 295 25.90 7.73 3.61
C THR A 295 26.23 6.73 2.50
N LYS A 296 25.48 5.62 2.43
CA LYS A 296 25.67 4.62 1.38
C LYS A 296 25.38 5.22 0.00
N LEU A 297 24.27 5.92 -0.18
CA LEU A 297 23.90 6.54 -1.46
C LEU A 297 24.96 7.54 -1.95
N ALA A 298 25.49 8.40 -1.07
CA ALA A 298 26.60 9.30 -1.41
C ALA A 298 27.84 8.51 -1.85
N SER A 299 28.26 7.51 -1.06
CA SER A 299 29.44 6.68 -1.41
C SER A 299 29.30 5.91 -2.72
N MET A 300 28.06 5.61 -3.14
CA MET A 300 27.81 4.93 -4.40
C MET A 300 28.09 5.84 -5.60
N VAL A 301 27.83 7.15 -5.50
CA VAL A 301 28.20 8.12 -6.53
C VAL A 301 29.73 8.18 -6.68
N ASP A 302 30.45 8.27 -5.56
CA ASP A 302 31.93 8.25 -5.55
C ASP A 302 32.50 6.97 -6.18
N ALA A 303 31.82 5.84 -5.96
CA ALA A 303 32.18 4.55 -6.56
C ALA A 303 31.75 4.40 -8.04
N GLY A 304 31.11 5.42 -8.62
CA GLY A 304 30.71 5.46 -10.02
C GLY A 304 29.30 4.96 -10.31
N CYS A 305 28.40 4.81 -9.33
CA CYS A 305 26.98 4.63 -9.63
C CYS A 305 26.33 5.98 -10.02
N LYS A 306 25.20 5.92 -10.73
CA LYS A 306 24.27 7.06 -10.84
C LYS A 306 23.19 6.92 -9.78
N VAL A 307 22.97 7.96 -8.98
CA VAL A 307 22.02 7.92 -7.85
C VAL A 307 21.04 9.08 -7.93
N TYR A 308 19.76 8.75 -7.99
CA TYR A 308 18.66 9.71 -8.07
C TYR A 308 17.71 9.57 -6.89
N LEU A 309 17.29 10.70 -6.31
CA LEU A 309 16.38 10.75 -5.17
C LEU A 309 15.23 11.74 -5.43
N ALA A 310 14.00 11.25 -5.36
CA ALA A 310 12.81 12.08 -5.17
C ALA A 310 12.33 11.92 -3.72
N ALA A 311 12.45 12.96 -2.91
CA ALA A 311 12.06 12.93 -1.51
C ALA A 311 10.86 13.84 -1.24
N ASP A 312 10.02 13.49 -0.28
CA ASP A 312 9.04 14.40 0.27
C ASP A 312 9.74 15.50 1.11
N ALA A 313 9.21 16.72 1.04
CA ALA A 313 9.75 17.90 1.71
C ALA A 313 8.74 18.58 2.64
N ASN A 314 7.69 17.86 3.06
CA ASN A 314 6.73 18.40 4.01
C ASN A 314 7.46 18.79 5.33
N PRO A 315 7.36 20.06 5.78
CA PRO A 315 8.00 20.51 7.02
C PRO A 315 7.42 19.86 8.27
N ASN A 316 6.29 19.16 8.15
CA ASN A 316 5.61 18.44 9.22
C ASN A 316 5.36 16.96 8.89
N GLY A 317 6.05 16.38 7.91
CA GLY A 317 5.77 15.00 7.47
C GLY A 317 6.06 13.93 8.53
N GLY A 318 7.04 14.16 9.40
CA GLY A 318 7.32 13.32 10.57
C GLY A 318 6.48 13.63 11.80
N GLY A 319 5.52 14.56 11.69
CA GLY A 319 4.81 15.17 12.81
C GLY A 319 5.05 16.68 12.89
N THR A 320 4.32 17.37 13.77
CA THR A 320 4.39 18.83 13.92
C THR A 320 5.83 19.31 14.18
N GLY A 321 6.38 20.10 13.26
CA GLY A 321 7.73 20.64 13.33
C GLY A 321 8.85 19.64 12.98
N VAL A 322 8.51 18.44 12.49
CA VAL A 322 9.44 17.40 12.09
C VAL A 322 9.36 17.21 10.56
N PRO A 323 10.36 17.67 9.80
CA PRO A 323 10.36 17.52 8.35
C PRO A 323 10.41 16.07 7.88
N SER A 324 9.94 15.80 6.67
CA SER A 324 9.98 14.47 6.04
C SER A 324 11.40 13.91 5.87
N MET A 325 12.38 14.78 5.58
CA MET A 325 13.78 14.42 5.58
C MET A 325 14.48 14.93 6.85
N GLY A 326 15.22 14.04 7.52
CA GLY A 326 15.98 14.40 8.71
C GLY A 326 17.17 15.29 8.36
N LYS A 327 17.47 16.29 9.21
CA LYS A 327 18.58 17.23 8.97
C LYS A 327 19.94 16.58 8.74
N THR A 328 20.21 15.45 9.42
CA THR A 328 21.45 14.68 9.20
C THR A 328 21.47 14.05 7.81
N VAL A 329 20.38 13.40 7.39
CA VAL A 329 20.23 12.84 6.04
C VAL A 329 20.36 13.94 4.98
N GLU A 330 19.66 15.07 5.17
CA GLU A 330 19.70 16.23 4.28
C GLU A 330 21.14 16.72 4.07
N SER A 331 21.88 16.90 5.17
CA SER A 331 23.28 17.33 5.19
C SER A 331 24.20 16.34 4.47
N ILE A 332 24.05 15.04 4.75
CA ILE A 332 24.85 13.99 4.09
C ILE A 332 24.63 14.02 2.57
N LEU A 333 23.41 14.26 2.11
CA LEU A 333 23.06 14.17 0.69
C LEU A 333 23.26 15.49 -0.08
N TYR A 334 23.54 16.59 0.60
CA TYR A 334 23.64 17.91 -0.03
C TYR A 334 24.77 17.94 -1.07
N GLY A 335 24.40 18.14 -2.34
CA GLY A 335 25.33 18.17 -3.47
C GLY A 335 26.02 16.84 -3.79
N GLN A 336 25.61 15.72 -3.19
CA GLN A 336 26.30 14.43 -3.35
C GLN A 336 25.69 13.53 -4.44
N LEU A 337 24.39 13.67 -4.73
CA LEU A 337 23.68 12.75 -5.62
C LEU A 337 23.77 13.18 -7.09
N THR A 338 23.59 12.22 -8.02
CA THR A 338 23.49 12.52 -9.46
C THR A 338 22.27 13.39 -9.76
N GLY A 339 21.18 13.18 -9.03
CA GLY A 339 20.03 14.08 -9.02
C GLY A 339 19.24 13.94 -7.73
N ARG A 340 18.76 15.06 -7.20
CA ARG A 340 17.91 15.10 -6.01
C ARG A 340 16.83 16.15 -6.22
N VAL A 341 15.58 15.78 -5.96
CA VAL A 341 14.45 16.72 -5.86
C VAL A 341 13.70 16.50 -4.56
N GLU A 342 13.00 17.54 -4.13
CA GLU A 342 12.30 17.62 -2.87
C GLU A 342 10.89 18.15 -3.12
N CYS A 343 9.88 17.35 -2.84
CA CYS A 343 8.51 17.63 -3.22
C CYS A 343 7.71 18.19 -2.05
N TRP A 344 7.32 19.45 -2.18
CA TRP A 344 6.29 20.08 -1.34
C TRP A 344 5.62 21.20 -2.13
N GLU A 345 5.11 20.83 -3.29
CA GLU A 345 4.78 21.76 -4.37
C GLU A 345 3.44 22.47 -4.13
N THR A 346 3.33 23.70 -4.62
CA THR A 346 2.05 24.39 -4.66
C THR A 346 1.10 23.64 -5.58
N PRO A 347 -0.13 23.33 -5.15
CA PRO A 347 -1.02 22.52 -5.96
C PRO A 347 -1.63 23.35 -7.11
N PRO A 348 -2.21 22.71 -8.13
CA PRO A 348 -2.99 23.39 -9.18
C PRO A 348 -4.18 24.19 -8.62
N ALA A 349 -4.71 25.12 -9.42
CA ALA A 349 -5.88 25.91 -9.03
C ALA A 349 -7.08 25.02 -8.67
N GLY A 350 -7.71 25.31 -7.53
CA GLY A 350 -8.82 24.49 -6.99
C GLY A 350 -8.40 23.48 -5.92
N HIS A 351 -7.09 23.36 -5.66
CA HIS A 351 -6.51 22.56 -4.58
C HIS A 351 -5.81 23.49 -3.57
N THR A 352 -5.89 23.17 -2.28
CA THR A 352 -5.40 24.06 -1.21
C THR A 352 -4.22 23.51 -0.43
N THR A 353 -3.95 22.21 -0.52
CA THR A 353 -2.87 21.54 0.21
C THR A 353 -1.69 21.34 -0.72
N ASN A 354 -0.46 21.58 -0.24
CA ASN A 354 0.74 21.27 -1.00
C ASN A 354 0.82 19.78 -1.35
N ILE A 355 1.41 19.50 -2.51
CA ILE A 355 1.57 18.15 -3.04
C ILE A 355 2.93 17.59 -2.62
N GLY A 356 2.89 16.40 -2.03
CA GLY A 356 4.06 15.68 -1.55
C GLY A 356 4.21 14.28 -2.16
N ILE A 357 5.21 13.54 -1.68
CA ILE A 357 5.49 12.15 -2.08
C ILE A 357 5.16 11.22 -0.92
N HIS A 358 4.31 10.24 -1.18
CA HIS A 358 4.08 9.11 -0.29
C HIS A 358 4.46 7.76 -0.92
N SER A 359 4.90 7.74 -2.17
CA SER A 359 5.59 6.61 -2.78
C SER A 359 6.85 6.24 -1.99
N LYS A 360 7.08 4.94 -1.88
CA LYS A 360 8.23 4.36 -1.17
C LYS A 360 8.77 3.23 -2.02
N TYR A 361 9.84 3.51 -2.75
CA TYR A 361 10.50 2.48 -3.53
C TYR A 361 11.98 2.77 -3.76
N LEU A 362 12.71 1.71 -4.08
CA LEU A 362 14.11 1.69 -4.47
C LEU A 362 14.19 0.90 -5.78
N LEU A 363 14.87 1.44 -6.78
CA LEU A 363 15.10 0.80 -8.07
C LEU A 363 16.60 0.62 -8.26
N VAL A 364 17.01 -0.55 -8.75
CA VAL A 364 18.38 -0.83 -9.18
C VAL A 364 18.35 -1.31 -10.63
N ASN A 365 19.10 -0.64 -11.50
CA ASN A 365 19.42 -1.13 -12.84
C ASN A 365 20.94 -1.22 -12.99
N GLY A 366 21.47 -2.42 -13.18
CA GLY A 366 22.90 -2.62 -13.36
C GLY A 366 23.37 -3.95 -12.81
N THR A 367 24.54 -3.95 -12.16
CA THR A 367 25.07 -5.19 -11.56
C THR A 367 24.62 -5.33 -10.11
N TYR A 368 23.81 -6.35 -9.81
CA TYR A 368 23.27 -6.65 -8.49
C TYR A 368 23.57 -8.10 -8.10
N GLU A 369 24.12 -8.32 -6.89
CA GLU A 369 24.56 -9.65 -6.43
C GLU A 369 25.51 -10.38 -7.40
N GLY A 370 26.29 -9.61 -8.18
CA GLY A 370 27.23 -10.15 -9.16
C GLY A 370 26.61 -10.50 -10.52
N VAL A 371 25.30 -10.33 -10.70
CA VAL A 371 24.61 -10.51 -11.97
C VAL A 371 24.45 -9.17 -12.67
N ALA A 372 24.83 -9.09 -13.94
CA ALA A 372 24.82 -7.85 -14.72
C ALA A 372 23.47 -7.61 -15.40
N ASN A 373 23.14 -6.33 -15.59
CA ASN A 373 21.91 -5.85 -16.25
C ASN A 373 20.60 -6.27 -15.54
N GLU A 374 20.66 -6.46 -14.23
CA GLU A 374 19.48 -6.70 -13.39
C GLU A 374 18.63 -5.43 -13.27
N LYS A 375 17.30 -5.61 -13.28
CA LYS A 375 16.30 -4.55 -13.09
C LYS A 375 15.39 -4.91 -11.92
N VAL A 376 15.72 -4.38 -10.76
CA VAL A 376 15.08 -4.79 -9.50
C VAL A 376 14.34 -3.62 -8.86
N VAL A 377 13.12 -3.88 -8.40
CA VAL A 377 12.27 -2.96 -7.63
C VAL A 377 12.15 -3.45 -6.20
N TRP A 378 12.27 -2.55 -5.23
CA TRP A 378 11.78 -2.75 -3.88
C TRP A 378 10.71 -1.71 -3.58
N THR A 379 9.53 -2.11 -3.13
CA THR A 379 8.45 -1.18 -2.75
C THR A 379 7.61 -1.72 -1.61
N GLY A 380 6.87 -0.85 -0.93
CA GLY A 380 5.89 -1.28 0.07
C GLY A 380 5.46 -0.16 0.99
N SER A 381 5.12 -0.53 2.22
CA SER A 381 4.70 0.43 3.24
C SER A 381 5.87 1.13 3.94
N HIS A 382 7.06 0.53 3.84
CA HIS A 382 8.23 0.83 4.65
C HIS A 382 8.84 2.20 4.33
N ASN A 383 8.73 3.14 5.27
CA ASN A 383 9.47 4.40 5.20
C ASN A 383 10.99 4.17 5.36
N TYR A 384 11.80 5.15 4.96
CA TYR A 384 13.24 5.16 5.29
C TYR A 384 13.49 5.77 6.68
N SER A 385 12.60 5.48 7.64
CA SER A 385 12.67 5.90 9.04
C SER A 385 13.16 4.77 9.96
N TRP A 386 13.56 5.13 11.18
CA TRP A 386 13.96 4.15 12.19
C TRP A 386 12.79 3.31 12.67
N GLN A 387 11.61 3.89 12.82
CA GLN A 387 10.40 3.18 13.25
C GLN A 387 10.02 2.07 12.27
N ALA A 388 10.06 2.35 10.96
CA ALA A 388 9.77 1.34 9.93
C ALA A 388 10.72 0.13 10.01
N LEU A 389 12.01 0.37 10.25
CA LEU A 389 13.01 -0.70 10.42
C LEU A 389 12.87 -1.45 11.75
N ARG A 390 12.62 -0.74 12.85
CA ARG A 390 12.93 -1.23 14.21
C ARG A 390 11.72 -1.49 15.10
N SER A 391 10.56 -0.93 14.79
CA SER A 391 9.39 -1.00 15.68
C SER A 391 8.07 -1.28 14.99
N ASN A 392 7.87 -0.93 13.71
CA ASN A 392 6.56 -1.09 13.07
C ASN A 392 6.41 -2.46 12.40
N ASP A 393 5.16 -2.91 12.28
CA ASP A 393 4.81 -3.95 11.32
C ASP A 393 4.81 -3.28 9.93
N GLU A 394 5.71 -3.71 9.05
CA GLU A 394 5.90 -3.14 7.71
C GLU A 394 6.20 -4.25 6.71
N THR A 395 6.04 -3.93 5.42
CA THR A 395 6.47 -4.79 4.33
C THR A 395 7.34 -4.02 3.32
N ILE A 396 8.40 -4.68 2.85
CA ILE A 396 9.08 -4.39 1.58
C ILE A 396 8.92 -5.62 0.68
N LEU A 397 8.58 -5.41 -0.57
CA LEU A 397 8.51 -6.41 -1.64
C LEU A 397 9.61 -6.14 -2.66
N LYS A 398 10.50 -7.12 -2.88
CA LYS A 398 11.43 -7.19 -4.02
C LYS A 398 10.72 -7.83 -5.21
N ILE A 399 10.89 -7.23 -6.38
CA ILE A 399 10.37 -7.68 -7.67
C ILE A 399 11.52 -7.59 -8.66
N ASN A 400 11.84 -8.70 -9.33
CA ASN A 400 12.77 -8.72 -10.44
C ASN A 400 11.99 -8.96 -11.73
N ASP A 401 11.50 -7.87 -12.33
CA ASP A 401 10.68 -7.89 -13.54
C ASP A 401 10.94 -6.61 -14.32
N ASP A 402 11.41 -6.74 -15.56
CA ASP A 402 11.81 -5.62 -16.41
C ASP A 402 10.68 -4.64 -16.68
N ALA A 403 9.46 -5.15 -16.91
CA ALA A 403 8.30 -4.32 -17.25
C ALA A 403 7.82 -3.54 -16.02
N VAL A 404 7.77 -4.19 -14.86
CA VAL A 404 7.45 -3.52 -13.58
C VAL A 404 8.52 -2.48 -13.27
N TYR A 405 9.81 -2.81 -13.43
CA TYR A 405 10.90 -1.85 -13.26
C TYR A 405 10.72 -0.62 -14.14
N ASP A 406 10.45 -0.81 -15.44
CA ASP A 406 10.31 0.29 -16.39
C ASP A 406 9.11 1.19 -16.05
N GLN A 407 8.01 0.64 -15.52
CA GLN A 407 6.87 1.41 -15.00
C GLN A 407 7.25 2.25 -13.78
N PHE A 408 7.96 1.69 -12.81
CA PHE A 408 8.45 2.44 -11.64
C PHE A 408 9.49 3.49 -12.01
N LYS A 409 10.37 3.19 -12.97
CA LYS A 409 11.35 4.17 -13.47
C LYS A 409 10.64 5.33 -14.15
N ALA A 410 9.64 5.06 -15.00
CA ALA A 410 8.85 6.11 -15.65
C ALA A 410 8.15 7.00 -14.62
N ASN A 411 7.53 6.42 -13.58
CA ASN A 411 6.98 7.20 -12.48
C ASN A 411 8.06 8.03 -11.74
N HIS A 412 9.23 7.44 -11.49
CA HIS A 412 10.33 8.19 -10.87
C HIS A 412 10.79 9.36 -11.74
N ASP A 413 10.84 9.21 -13.06
CA ASP A 413 11.15 10.32 -13.98
C ASP A 413 10.08 11.42 -13.89
N THR A 414 8.80 11.07 -13.75
CA THR A 414 7.72 12.03 -13.46
C THR A 414 7.94 12.75 -12.14
N LEU A 415 8.25 12.05 -11.05
CA LEU A 415 8.53 12.69 -9.75
C LEU A 415 9.74 13.63 -9.82
N MET A 416 10.82 13.20 -10.48
CA MET A 416 12.01 14.03 -10.69
C MET A 416 11.70 15.28 -11.51
N SER A 417 10.78 15.21 -12.47
CA SER A 417 10.39 16.37 -13.27
C SER A 417 9.43 17.30 -12.51
N TYR A 418 8.45 16.74 -11.80
CA TYR A 418 7.41 17.51 -11.12
C TYR A 418 7.97 18.30 -9.94
N CYS A 419 8.80 17.65 -9.11
CA CYS A 419 9.35 18.25 -7.90
C CYS A 419 10.66 19.05 -8.15
N ALA A 420 11.06 19.28 -9.40
CA ALA A 420 12.27 20.04 -9.74
C ALA A 420 12.09 21.57 -9.60
N GLY A 421 10.87 22.03 -9.31
CA GLY A 421 10.63 23.42 -8.91
C GLY A 421 9.31 23.97 -9.43
N SER A 422 8.41 24.26 -8.48
CA SER A 422 7.87 25.60 -8.32
C SER A 422 8.78 26.47 -7.44
#